data_AF-A0A7C6GZY8-F1
#
_entry.id   AF-A0A7C6GZY8-F1
#
_cell.length_a   1.000
_cell.length_b   1.000
_cell.length_c   1.000
_cell.angle_alpha   90.00
_cell.angle_beta   90.00
_cell.angle_gamma   90.00
#
_symmetry.space_group_name_H-M   'P 1'
#
loop_
_entity.id
_entity.type
_entity.pdbx_description
1 polymer ?
#
loop_
_entity_poly.entity_id
_entity_poly.type
_entity_poly.pdbx_seq_one_letter_code
_entity_poly.pdbx_strand_id
1 'polypeptide(L)'
;MNNEEFENKVKEEEQIRGYDEPSRDKKSTLKYILNISFVLITTGLAIFIAIKDDAEDIWRYLVTADVKYLLIIISMMIGCVAVRSFILYCFAHLFTKKYHFYQAVAVDQVGVFYNAITPGSSGGQIMQAYTYKKQGVHISSAVSILAMYSIVFQTILIIFGTISFIVKYDFITSLGYIPTSISINDVPLNFPVWPLTIMGFILNVGVIAIVFLMGYWHGFHIFVMGPVVSFLHKIKLVKNPDRTRENLRIQVENFKIEFRRLGTNIPFLILVVVSFSLYMILKFSIPYFVGKALGNESPSASFWDSIFLSNYHQMITGLIPLPGSAGISEFVFYNLFMNEGNLTKGFFCAMMDGVPDVGATRSLCRSALVIWRSVTFVIPLLIAGFVAAFYRSSPENEAHFAGAIPNRQTFVSLQKETYEQRYEEVASLVETSRLSREAILAKLKPKKKKAKDKKPRKDSPADISKQDYDEVILDDLEDK
;
A
#
# COMPACT_ATOMS: atom_id res chain seq x y z
N MET A 1 -22.15 39.80 -11.24
CA MET A 1 -22.78 38.69 -10.50
C MET A 1 -22.72 38.99 -9.03
N ASN A 2 -23.88 39.16 -8.40
CA ASN A 2 -23.97 39.31 -6.95
C ASN A 2 -23.96 37.92 -6.28
N ASN A 3 -23.65 37.82 -4.98
CA ASN A 3 -23.45 36.51 -4.34
C ASN A 3 -24.69 35.59 -4.39
N GLU A 4 -25.91 36.15 -4.28
CA GLU A 4 -27.17 35.40 -4.44
C GLU A 4 -27.33 34.80 -5.84
N GLU A 5 -26.86 35.51 -6.87
CA GLU A 5 -26.93 35.08 -8.28
C GLU A 5 -25.95 33.93 -8.57
N PHE A 6 -24.83 33.89 -7.83
CA PHE A 6 -23.90 32.76 -7.84
C PHE A 6 -24.45 31.57 -7.04
N GLU A 7 -25.01 31.81 -5.85
CA GLU A 7 -25.65 30.74 -5.06
C GLU A 7 -26.83 30.09 -5.77
N ASN A 8 -27.67 30.87 -6.46
CA ASN A 8 -28.80 30.32 -7.21
C ASN A 8 -28.34 29.50 -8.42
N LYS A 9 -27.30 29.92 -9.14
CA LYS A 9 -26.68 29.08 -10.19
C LYS A 9 -26.02 27.81 -9.66
N VAL A 10 -25.40 27.88 -8.48
CA VAL A 10 -24.85 26.68 -7.82
C VAL A 10 -25.97 25.73 -7.38
N LYS A 11 -27.08 26.26 -6.84
CA LYS A 11 -28.27 25.47 -6.49
C LYS A 11 -28.95 24.86 -7.73
N GLU A 12 -29.04 25.57 -8.85
CA GLU A 12 -29.49 25.01 -10.13
C GLU A 12 -28.54 23.91 -10.65
N GLU A 13 -27.22 24.13 -10.66
CA GLU A 13 -26.25 23.09 -11.05
C GLU A 13 -26.26 21.87 -10.12
N GLU A 14 -26.53 22.05 -8.83
CA GLU A 14 -26.67 20.96 -7.86
C GLU A 14 -28.00 20.20 -8.01
N GLN A 15 -29.12 20.90 -8.30
CA GLN A 15 -30.39 20.25 -8.64
C GLN A 15 -30.31 19.47 -9.96
N ILE A 16 -29.64 20.01 -10.99
CA ILE A 16 -29.39 19.30 -12.26
C ILE A 16 -28.45 18.09 -12.08
N ARG A 17 -27.64 18.06 -11.03
CA ARG A 17 -26.83 16.88 -10.63
C ARG A 17 -27.52 15.95 -9.64
N GLY A 18 -28.79 16.15 -9.36
CA GLY A 18 -29.61 15.30 -8.50
C GLY A 18 -29.80 13.89 -9.05
N TYR A 19 -28.91 12.98 -8.68
CA TYR A 19 -29.17 11.53 -8.56
C TYR A 19 -29.64 10.75 -9.80
N ASP A 20 -29.20 11.13 -11.01
CA ASP A 20 -28.98 10.11 -12.05
C ASP A 20 -27.79 9.24 -11.63
N GLU A 21 -28.07 8.06 -11.05
CA GLU A 21 -27.10 6.96 -11.11
C GLU A 21 -26.76 6.77 -12.60
N PRO A 22 -25.50 6.88 -13.04
CA PRO A 22 -25.17 6.68 -14.43
C PRO A 22 -25.52 5.24 -14.78
N SER A 23 -26.63 5.07 -15.51
CA SER A 23 -27.12 3.76 -15.95
C SER A 23 -25.92 2.97 -16.49
N ARG A 24 -25.55 1.88 -15.80
CA ARG A 24 -24.31 1.17 -16.10
C ARG A 24 -24.39 0.70 -17.55
N ASP A 25 -23.71 1.43 -18.44
CA ASP A 25 -23.72 1.18 -19.88
C ASP A 25 -23.55 -0.32 -20.10
N LYS A 26 -24.45 -0.94 -20.88
CA LYS A 26 -24.40 -2.38 -21.16
C LYS A 26 -23.00 -2.81 -21.62
N LYS A 27 -22.25 -1.93 -22.29
CA LYS A 27 -20.85 -2.16 -22.69
C LYS A 27 -19.86 -2.21 -21.51
N SER A 28 -20.09 -1.43 -20.46
CA SER A 28 -19.27 -1.45 -19.22
C SER A 28 -19.55 -2.71 -18.41
N THR A 29 -20.83 -3.03 -18.19
CA THR A 29 -21.26 -4.26 -17.51
C THR A 29 -20.79 -5.52 -18.26
N LEU A 30 -20.85 -5.52 -19.60
CA LEU A 30 -20.35 -6.62 -20.43
C LEU A 30 -18.83 -6.80 -20.28
N LYS A 31 -18.03 -5.73 -20.34
CA LYS A 31 -16.57 -5.80 -20.11
C LYS A 31 -16.23 -6.34 -18.72
N TYR A 32 -17.01 -5.96 -17.71
CA TYR A 32 -16.85 -6.42 -16.35
C TYR A 32 -17.15 -7.92 -16.19
N ILE A 33 -18.26 -8.39 -16.77
CA ILE A 33 -18.61 -9.82 -16.84
C ILE A 33 -17.53 -10.59 -17.61
N LEU A 34 -17.07 -10.09 -18.76
CA LEU A 34 -16.01 -10.70 -19.55
C LEU A 34 -14.69 -10.84 -18.75
N ASN A 35 -14.30 -9.83 -17.96
CA ASN A 35 -13.11 -9.93 -17.11
C ASN A 35 -13.28 -10.98 -15.99
N ILE A 36 -14.44 -11.04 -15.34
CA ILE A 36 -14.73 -12.07 -14.32
C ILE A 36 -14.72 -13.46 -14.95
N SER A 37 -15.43 -13.64 -16.07
CA SER A 37 -15.43 -14.90 -16.83
C SER A 37 -14.03 -15.28 -17.27
N PHE A 38 -13.20 -14.34 -17.73
CA PHE A 38 -11.81 -14.61 -18.09
C PHE A 38 -11.00 -15.11 -16.89
N VAL A 39 -11.10 -14.50 -15.71
CA VAL A 39 -10.43 -14.98 -14.49
C VAL A 39 -10.90 -16.38 -14.11
N LEU A 40 -12.21 -16.62 -14.09
CA LEU A 40 -12.77 -17.91 -13.72
C LEU A 40 -12.41 -19.00 -14.74
N ILE A 41 -12.45 -18.70 -16.04
CA ILE A 41 -12.06 -19.63 -17.11
C ILE A 41 -10.56 -19.92 -17.07
N THR A 42 -9.69 -18.91 -16.92
CA THR A 42 -8.23 -19.12 -16.87
C THR A 42 -7.81 -19.86 -15.60
N THR A 43 -8.41 -19.56 -14.45
CA THR A 43 -8.15 -20.29 -13.21
C THR A 43 -8.70 -21.72 -13.28
N GLY A 44 -9.92 -21.90 -13.79
CA GLY A 44 -10.53 -23.21 -14.01
C GLY A 44 -9.76 -24.07 -15.02
N LEU A 45 -9.24 -23.46 -16.08
CA LEU A 45 -8.37 -24.12 -17.06
C LEU A 45 -7.01 -24.48 -16.47
N ALA A 46 -6.41 -23.61 -15.65
CA ALA A 46 -5.16 -23.92 -14.96
C ALA A 46 -5.33 -25.10 -13.97
N ILE A 47 -6.44 -25.12 -13.21
CA ILE A 47 -6.81 -26.23 -12.33
C ILE A 47 -7.11 -27.50 -13.15
N PHE A 48 -7.83 -27.40 -14.27
CA PHE A 48 -8.09 -28.53 -15.16
C PHE A 48 -6.79 -29.10 -15.75
N ILE A 49 -5.87 -28.26 -16.20
CA ILE A 49 -4.54 -28.69 -16.70
C ILE A 49 -3.71 -29.33 -15.58
N ALA A 50 -3.84 -28.87 -14.33
CA ALA A 50 -3.19 -29.49 -13.18
C ALA A 50 -3.78 -30.87 -12.82
N ILE A 51 -5.06 -31.13 -13.13
CA ILE A 51 -5.75 -32.38 -12.78
C ILE A 51 -5.77 -33.40 -13.92
N LYS A 52 -5.86 -32.97 -15.18
CA LYS A 52 -6.25 -33.83 -16.33
C LYS A 52 -5.36 -35.05 -16.58
N ASP A 53 -4.08 -35.01 -16.24
CA ASP A 53 -3.13 -36.09 -16.55
C ASP A 53 -3.05 -37.14 -15.41
N ASP A 54 -3.21 -36.72 -14.15
CA ASP A 54 -3.05 -37.57 -12.95
C ASP A 54 -4.33 -37.61 -12.08
N ALA A 55 -5.51 -37.54 -12.70
CA ALA A 55 -6.77 -37.23 -12.00
C ALA A 55 -7.12 -38.20 -10.86
N GLU A 56 -6.84 -39.50 -11.02
CA GLU A 56 -7.13 -40.53 -10.00
C GLU A 56 -6.19 -40.41 -8.79
N ASP A 57 -4.89 -40.21 -9.01
CA ASP A 57 -3.92 -40.03 -7.92
C ASP A 57 -4.17 -38.72 -7.17
N ILE A 58 -4.50 -37.64 -7.89
CA ILE A 58 -4.87 -36.35 -7.29
C ILE A 58 -6.14 -36.50 -6.44
N TRP A 59 -7.16 -37.20 -6.95
CA TRP A 59 -8.36 -37.48 -6.18
C TRP A 59 -8.05 -38.31 -4.92
N ARG A 60 -7.18 -39.32 -5.02
CA ARG A 60 -6.71 -40.09 -3.86
C ARG A 60 -6.07 -39.18 -2.82
N TYR A 61 -5.08 -38.38 -3.20
CA TYR A 61 -4.39 -37.44 -2.31
C TYR A 61 -5.36 -36.45 -1.62
N LEU A 62 -6.36 -35.94 -2.34
CA LEU A 62 -7.36 -35.01 -1.80
C LEU A 62 -8.32 -35.69 -0.81
N VAL A 63 -8.73 -36.94 -1.07
CA VAL A 63 -9.64 -37.70 -0.18
C VAL A 63 -8.91 -38.24 1.06
N THR A 64 -7.64 -38.61 0.95
CA THR A 64 -6.81 -39.06 2.09
C THR A 64 -6.18 -37.91 2.88
N ALA A 65 -6.46 -36.65 2.53
CA ALA A 65 -5.84 -35.49 3.17
C ALA A 65 -6.25 -35.38 4.66
N ASP A 66 -5.28 -35.17 5.57
CA ASP A 66 -5.57 -35.01 6.99
C ASP A 66 -6.34 -33.71 7.26
N VAL A 67 -7.61 -33.90 7.63
CA VAL A 67 -8.61 -32.86 7.95
C VAL A 67 -8.09 -31.86 8.98
N LYS A 68 -7.22 -32.25 9.92
CA LYS A 68 -6.65 -31.33 10.93
C LYS A 68 -5.84 -30.23 10.26
N TYR A 69 -5.01 -30.58 9.28
CA TYR A 69 -4.20 -29.60 8.56
C TYR A 69 -5.06 -28.78 7.57
N LEU A 70 -6.10 -29.36 6.98
CA LEU A 70 -7.09 -28.61 6.18
C LEU A 70 -7.79 -27.52 7.03
N LEU A 71 -8.19 -27.83 8.26
CA LEU A 71 -8.77 -26.85 9.18
C LEU A 71 -7.77 -25.74 9.56
N ILE A 72 -6.49 -26.08 9.77
CA ILE A 72 -5.41 -25.10 9.99
C ILE A 72 -5.29 -24.15 8.79
N ILE A 73 -5.25 -24.69 7.57
CA ILE A 73 -5.15 -23.92 6.32
C ILE A 73 -6.34 -22.94 6.16
N ILE A 74 -7.57 -23.38 6.44
CA ILE A 74 -8.77 -22.52 6.42
C ILE A 74 -8.69 -21.45 7.52
N SER A 75 -8.23 -21.79 8.73
CA SER A 75 -8.02 -20.82 9.81
C SER A 75 -6.98 -19.76 9.44
N MET A 76 -5.89 -20.15 8.76
CA MET A 76 -4.87 -19.23 8.24
C MET A 76 -5.40 -18.31 7.14
N MET A 77 -6.30 -18.79 6.27
CA MET A 77 -6.99 -17.95 5.28
C MET A 77 -7.84 -16.86 5.95
N ILE A 78 -8.60 -17.24 6.98
CA ILE A 78 -9.40 -16.29 7.78
C ILE A 78 -8.48 -15.31 8.51
N GLY A 79 -7.39 -15.79 9.12
CA GLY A 79 -6.34 -14.96 9.73
C GLY A 79 -5.74 -13.94 8.74
N CYS A 80 -5.46 -14.37 7.50
CA CYS A 80 -4.98 -13.49 6.43
C CYS A 80 -5.97 -12.36 6.07
N VAL A 81 -7.29 -12.61 6.14
CA VAL A 81 -8.32 -11.57 5.97
C VAL A 81 -8.35 -10.65 7.19
N ALA A 82 -8.36 -11.21 8.40
CA ALA A 82 -8.43 -10.46 9.65
C ALA A 82 -7.25 -9.49 9.81
N VAL A 83 -6.01 -9.95 9.56
CA VAL A 83 -4.80 -9.13 9.71
C VAL A 83 -4.74 -7.99 8.68
N ARG A 84 -5.09 -8.24 7.41
CA ARG A 84 -5.14 -7.15 6.39
C ARG A 84 -6.22 -6.12 6.72
N SER A 85 -7.41 -6.59 7.13
CA SER A 85 -8.51 -5.75 7.57
C SER A 85 -8.12 -4.93 8.81
N PHE A 86 -7.35 -5.51 9.74
CA PHE A 86 -6.82 -4.81 10.92
C PHE A 86 -5.84 -3.70 10.54
N ILE A 87 -4.95 -3.93 9.58
CA ILE A 87 -4.03 -2.88 9.11
C ILE A 87 -4.82 -1.73 8.46
N LEU A 88 -5.79 -2.02 7.59
CA LEU A 88 -6.66 -1.02 6.97
C LEU A 88 -7.50 -0.26 8.02
N TYR A 89 -8.01 -0.96 9.03
CA TYR A 89 -8.70 -0.38 10.19
C TYR A 89 -7.79 0.60 10.94
N CYS A 90 -6.59 0.16 11.32
CA CYS A 90 -5.61 0.98 12.04
C CYS A 90 -5.26 2.26 11.29
N PHE A 91 -5.01 2.18 9.97
CA PHE A 91 -4.79 3.36 9.14
C PHE A 91 -6.02 4.28 9.12
N ALA A 92 -7.22 3.77 8.86
CA ALA A 92 -8.42 4.59 8.80
C ALA A 92 -8.77 5.25 10.15
N HIS A 93 -8.53 4.56 11.26
CA HIS A 93 -8.80 5.05 12.61
C HIS A 93 -7.89 6.23 13.02
N LEU A 94 -6.70 6.38 12.42
CA LEU A 94 -5.87 7.59 12.58
C LEU A 94 -6.58 8.86 12.05
N PHE A 95 -7.40 8.72 11.01
CA PHE A 95 -8.11 9.84 10.37
C PHE A 95 -9.56 9.98 10.85
N THR A 96 -10.17 8.90 11.33
CA THR A 96 -11.61 8.85 11.61
C THR A 96 -11.88 8.01 12.85
N LYS A 97 -11.96 8.66 14.02
CA LYS A 97 -12.03 8.00 15.35
C LYS A 97 -13.24 7.08 15.60
N LYS A 98 -14.32 7.17 14.81
CA LYS A 98 -15.47 6.24 14.89
C LYS A 98 -15.50 5.21 13.76
N TYR A 99 -14.40 5.05 13.01
CA TYR A 99 -14.30 4.01 11.99
C TYR A 99 -14.28 2.62 12.64
N HIS A 100 -15.02 1.67 12.09
CA HIS A 100 -15.25 0.34 12.66
C HIS A 100 -14.54 -0.78 11.88
N PHE A 101 -14.17 -1.86 12.57
CA PHE A 101 -13.44 -2.98 11.96
C PHE A 101 -14.19 -3.65 10.78
N TYR A 102 -15.52 -3.82 10.88
CA TYR A 102 -16.30 -4.41 9.78
C TYR A 102 -16.30 -3.54 8.50
N GLN A 103 -16.14 -2.22 8.63
CA GLN A 103 -15.96 -1.32 7.49
C GLN A 103 -14.61 -1.58 6.81
N ALA A 104 -13.55 -1.81 7.61
CA ALA A 104 -12.23 -2.21 7.10
C ALA A 104 -12.25 -3.57 6.40
N VAL A 105 -12.99 -4.55 6.93
CA VAL A 105 -13.18 -5.86 6.27
C VAL A 105 -13.86 -5.69 4.91
N ALA A 106 -14.89 -4.84 4.81
CA ALA A 106 -15.52 -4.55 3.53
C ALA A 106 -14.55 -3.88 2.52
N VAL A 107 -13.70 -2.94 2.98
CA VAL A 107 -12.65 -2.34 2.15
C VAL A 107 -11.62 -3.38 1.71
N ASP A 108 -11.14 -4.24 2.61
CA ASP A 108 -10.20 -5.32 2.27
C ASP A 108 -10.77 -6.22 1.16
N GLN A 109 -11.99 -6.71 1.35
CA GLN A 109 -12.63 -7.64 0.43
C GLN A 109 -12.95 -6.99 -0.92
N VAL A 110 -13.45 -5.75 -0.95
CA VAL A 110 -13.58 -4.99 -2.21
C VAL A 110 -12.20 -4.88 -2.91
N GLY A 111 -11.12 -4.62 -2.16
CA GLY A 111 -9.76 -4.60 -2.70
C GLY A 111 -9.33 -5.93 -3.31
N VAL A 112 -9.51 -7.04 -2.60
CA VAL A 112 -9.19 -8.41 -3.08
C VAL A 112 -9.88 -8.70 -4.40
N PHE A 113 -11.18 -8.48 -4.46
CA PHE A 113 -11.99 -8.78 -5.64
C PHE A 113 -11.55 -7.96 -6.85
N TYR A 114 -11.44 -6.64 -6.69
CA TYR A 114 -11.05 -5.78 -7.80
C TYR A 114 -9.58 -5.95 -8.22
N ASN A 115 -8.67 -6.36 -7.32
CA ASN A 115 -7.32 -6.77 -7.70
C ASN A 115 -7.34 -8.05 -8.55
N ALA A 116 -8.09 -9.06 -8.15
CA ALA A 116 -8.14 -10.33 -8.86
C ALA A 116 -8.72 -10.22 -10.28
N ILE A 117 -9.68 -9.30 -10.51
CA ILE A 117 -10.37 -9.15 -11.82
C ILE A 117 -9.80 -8.04 -12.71
N THR A 118 -8.73 -7.35 -12.30
CA THR A 118 -8.10 -6.30 -13.10
C THR A 118 -6.66 -6.65 -13.51
N PRO A 119 -6.22 -6.29 -14.72
CA PRO A 119 -4.84 -6.41 -15.14
C PRO A 119 -3.87 -5.78 -14.14
N GLY A 120 -2.85 -6.55 -13.73
CA GLY A 120 -1.79 -6.10 -12.83
C GLY A 120 -2.25 -5.70 -11.42
N SER A 121 -3.41 -6.19 -10.95
CA SER A 121 -3.99 -5.81 -9.64
C SER A 121 -4.14 -4.29 -9.45
N SER A 122 -4.47 -3.57 -10.52
CA SER A 122 -4.54 -2.10 -10.53
C SER A 122 -5.87 -1.54 -9.99
N GLY A 123 -6.95 -2.32 -9.99
CA GLY A 123 -8.29 -1.86 -9.65
C GLY A 123 -8.64 -1.83 -8.16
N GLY A 124 -7.99 -2.64 -7.33
CA GLY A 124 -8.38 -2.77 -5.91
C GLY A 124 -8.17 -1.50 -5.13
N GLN A 125 -7.02 -0.83 -5.26
CA GLN A 125 -6.76 0.44 -4.55
C GLN A 125 -7.78 1.54 -4.94
N ILE A 126 -8.17 1.61 -6.21
CA ILE A 126 -9.17 2.59 -6.69
C ILE A 126 -10.52 2.33 -6.02
N MET A 127 -10.96 1.06 -5.98
CA MET A 127 -12.23 0.69 -5.39
C MET A 127 -12.20 0.72 -3.85
N GLN A 128 -11.05 0.49 -3.22
CA GLN A 128 -10.85 0.72 -1.80
C GLN A 128 -10.99 2.21 -1.44
N ALA A 129 -10.39 3.11 -2.23
CA ALA A 129 -10.54 4.56 -2.02
C ALA A 129 -11.99 5.03 -2.17
N TYR A 130 -12.71 4.46 -3.15
CA TYR A 130 -14.14 4.71 -3.34
C TYR A 130 -14.99 4.18 -2.17
N THR A 131 -14.71 2.97 -1.67
CA THR A 131 -15.42 2.38 -0.52
C THR A 131 -15.15 3.16 0.77
N TYR A 132 -13.91 3.58 1.02
CA TYR A 132 -13.56 4.48 2.11
C TYR A 132 -14.33 5.80 2.05
N LYS A 133 -14.41 6.45 0.87
CA LYS A 133 -15.24 7.65 0.67
C LYS A 133 -16.70 7.38 1.06
N LYS A 134 -17.24 6.26 0.60
CA LYS A 134 -18.60 5.78 0.90
C LYS A 134 -18.85 5.48 2.39
N GLN A 135 -17.79 5.28 3.18
CA GLN A 135 -17.82 5.07 4.63
C GLN A 135 -17.54 6.35 5.44
N GLY A 136 -17.42 7.50 4.79
CA GLY A 136 -17.19 8.81 5.44
C GLY A 136 -15.72 9.24 5.54
N VAL A 137 -14.77 8.46 5.04
CA VAL A 137 -13.34 8.83 5.02
C VAL A 137 -13.06 9.77 3.85
N HIS A 138 -12.51 10.96 4.09
CA HIS A 138 -12.24 11.93 3.02
C HIS A 138 -11.33 11.35 1.93
N ILE A 139 -11.62 11.63 0.65
CA ILE A 139 -10.97 10.96 -0.48
C ILE A 139 -9.45 11.16 -0.53
N SER A 140 -8.93 12.31 -0.11
CA SER A 140 -7.48 12.54 -0.02
C SER A 140 -6.82 11.68 1.06
N SER A 141 -7.50 11.50 2.20
CA SER A 141 -7.05 10.62 3.29
C SER A 141 -7.13 9.16 2.87
N ALA A 142 -8.19 8.74 2.18
CA ALA A 142 -8.33 7.38 1.63
C ALA A 142 -7.20 7.02 0.65
N VAL A 143 -6.84 7.93 -0.27
CA VAL A 143 -5.69 7.75 -1.17
C VAL A 143 -4.37 7.69 -0.38
N SER A 144 -4.20 8.54 0.62
CA SER A 144 -2.98 8.55 1.46
C SER A 144 -2.84 7.26 2.29
N ILE A 145 -3.93 6.77 2.89
CA ILE A 145 -4.00 5.48 3.60
C ILE A 145 -3.52 4.35 2.70
N LEU A 146 -4.05 4.26 1.47
CA LEU A 146 -3.75 3.16 0.56
C LEU A 146 -2.35 3.24 -0.03
N ALA A 147 -1.83 4.44 -0.25
CA ALA A 147 -0.42 4.66 -0.59
C ALA A 147 0.48 4.18 0.56
N MET A 148 0.24 4.61 1.80
CA MET A 148 1.02 4.20 2.97
C MET A 148 0.95 2.68 3.24
N TYR A 149 -0.25 2.09 3.16
CA TYR A 149 -0.46 0.64 3.22
C TYR A 149 0.43 -0.10 2.20
N SER A 150 0.45 0.39 0.96
CA SER A 150 1.20 -0.24 -0.15
C SER A 150 2.70 -0.10 0.03
N ILE A 151 3.20 1.03 0.56
CA ILE A 151 4.63 1.22 0.86
C ILE A 151 5.09 0.18 1.87
N VAL A 152 4.43 0.12 3.04
CA VAL A 152 4.88 -0.76 4.13
C VAL A 152 4.78 -2.23 3.70
N PHE A 153 3.71 -2.59 2.97
CA PHE A 153 3.57 -3.92 2.37
C PHE A 153 4.73 -4.27 1.42
N GLN A 154 5.06 -3.39 0.47
CA GLN A 154 6.14 -3.63 -0.51
C GLN A 154 7.52 -3.67 0.15
N THR A 155 7.79 -2.76 1.10
CA THR A 155 9.06 -2.77 1.86
C THR A 155 9.26 -4.11 2.56
N ILE A 156 8.23 -4.64 3.22
CA ILE A 156 8.30 -5.95 3.90
C ILE A 156 8.43 -7.09 2.89
N LEU A 157 7.71 -7.05 1.76
CA LEU A 157 7.83 -8.01 0.67
C LEU A 157 9.26 -8.09 0.14
N ILE A 158 9.94 -6.96 -0.09
CA ILE A 158 11.33 -6.95 -0.58
C ILE A 158 12.33 -7.35 0.51
N ILE A 159 12.13 -6.99 1.78
CA ILE A 159 12.99 -7.47 2.88
C ILE A 159 12.92 -9.00 2.99
N PHE A 160 11.70 -9.55 3.09
CA PHE A 160 11.50 -11.00 3.04
C PHE A 160 12.05 -11.58 1.73
N GLY A 161 11.86 -10.91 0.59
CA GLY A 161 12.33 -11.31 -0.74
C GLY A 161 13.83 -11.51 -0.80
N THR A 162 14.56 -10.52 -0.31
CA THR A 162 16.02 -10.49 -0.26
C THR A 162 16.54 -11.59 0.66
N ILE A 163 15.94 -11.76 1.84
CA ILE A 163 16.26 -12.86 2.76
C ILE A 163 15.98 -14.22 2.11
N SER A 164 14.83 -14.37 1.44
CA SER A 164 14.42 -15.60 0.75
C SER A 164 15.43 -15.98 -0.33
N PHE A 165 15.86 -15.01 -1.14
CA PHE A 165 16.83 -15.21 -2.21
C PHE A 165 18.22 -15.57 -1.66
N ILE A 166 18.68 -14.93 -0.58
CA ILE A 166 19.97 -15.25 0.06
C ILE A 166 19.92 -16.67 0.66
N VAL A 167 18.89 -16.99 1.45
CA VAL A 167 18.77 -18.29 2.13
C VAL A 167 18.53 -19.45 1.16
N LYS A 168 17.87 -19.19 0.02
CA LYS A 168 17.60 -20.19 -1.03
C LYS A 168 18.46 -20.05 -2.28
N TYR A 169 19.60 -19.34 -2.20
CA TYR A 169 20.49 -19.13 -3.33
C TYR A 169 20.88 -20.45 -4.04
N ASP A 170 21.34 -21.45 -3.28
CA ASP A 170 21.75 -22.75 -3.84
C ASP A 170 20.58 -23.52 -4.46
N PHE A 171 19.39 -23.43 -3.84
CA PHE A 171 18.18 -24.07 -4.38
C PHE A 171 17.74 -23.40 -5.68
N ILE A 172 17.63 -22.07 -5.69
CA ILE A 172 17.24 -21.26 -6.86
C ILE A 172 18.22 -21.48 -8.01
N THR A 173 19.53 -21.55 -7.71
CA THR A 173 20.57 -21.87 -8.69
C THR A 173 20.41 -23.30 -9.22
N SER A 174 20.08 -24.27 -8.35
CA SER A 174 19.91 -25.68 -8.74
C SER A 174 18.69 -25.96 -9.64
N LEU A 175 17.71 -25.05 -9.69
CA LEU A 175 16.59 -25.16 -10.64
C LEU A 175 17.08 -25.05 -12.09
N GLY A 176 18.15 -24.28 -12.36
CA GLY A 176 18.75 -24.09 -13.68
C GLY A 176 17.83 -23.41 -14.70
N TYR A 177 16.91 -24.19 -15.26
CA TYR A 177 15.91 -23.79 -16.25
C TYR A 177 14.52 -24.27 -15.81
N ILE A 178 13.52 -23.44 -16.01
CA ILE A 178 12.12 -23.87 -15.94
C ILE A 178 11.75 -24.44 -17.31
N PRO A 179 11.51 -25.76 -17.45
CA PRO A 179 11.11 -26.36 -18.71
C PRO A 179 9.71 -25.85 -19.10
N THR A 180 9.49 -25.55 -20.37
CA THR A 180 8.15 -25.30 -20.89
C THR A 180 7.76 -26.37 -21.91
N SER A 181 6.46 -26.65 -21.99
CA SER A 181 5.87 -27.49 -23.03
C SER A 181 5.70 -26.78 -24.38
N ILE A 182 6.34 -25.61 -24.56
CA ILE A 182 6.27 -24.81 -25.78
C ILE A 182 7.59 -25.01 -26.54
N SER A 183 7.52 -25.65 -27.70
CA SER A 183 8.63 -25.70 -28.64
C SER A 183 8.33 -24.77 -29.82
N ILE A 184 9.30 -23.93 -30.20
CA ILE A 184 9.25 -23.16 -31.44
C ILE A 184 10.30 -23.75 -32.37
N ASN A 185 9.87 -24.30 -33.51
CA ASN A 185 10.73 -24.96 -34.50
C ASN A 185 11.63 -26.03 -33.86
N ASP A 186 11.02 -26.95 -33.09
CA ASP A 186 11.67 -28.04 -32.35
C ASP A 186 12.71 -27.64 -31.28
N VAL A 187 12.89 -26.33 -31.03
CA VAL A 187 13.67 -25.83 -29.90
C VAL A 187 12.74 -25.61 -28.69
N PRO A 188 12.93 -26.31 -27.56
CA PRO A 188 12.13 -26.08 -26.36
C PRO A 188 12.44 -24.71 -25.75
N LEU A 189 11.40 -23.92 -25.47
CA LEU A 189 11.52 -22.60 -24.87
C LEU A 189 11.77 -22.71 -23.36
N ASN A 190 13.00 -23.06 -22.98
CA ASN A 190 13.40 -23.17 -21.58
C ASN A 190 13.69 -21.77 -21.02
N PHE A 191 12.92 -21.34 -20.01
CA PHE A 191 13.16 -20.06 -19.35
C PHE A 191 14.27 -20.23 -18.29
N PRO A 192 15.45 -19.60 -18.45
CA PRO A 192 16.45 -19.59 -17.39
C PRO A 192 15.87 -18.88 -16.15
N VAL A 193 16.08 -19.47 -14.97
CA VAL A 193 15.52 -18.95 -13.71
C VAL A 193 16.06 -17.55 -13.42
N TRP A 194 17.35 -17.33 -13.67
CA TRP A 194 18.08 -16.10 -13.35
C TRP A 194 17.49 -14.80 -13.96
N PRO A 195 17.20 -14.70 -15.27
CA PRO A 195 16.49 -13.54 -15.82
C PRO A 195 15.11 -13.29 -15.22
N LEU A 196 14.34 -14.34 -14.87
CA LEU A 196 13.06 -14.19 -14.17
C LEU A 196 13.26 -13.66 -12.74
N THR A 197 14.27 -14.16 -12.01
CA THR A 197 14.67 -13.63 -10.69
C THR A 197 14.98 -12.15 -10.77
N ILE A 198 15.89 -11.78 -11.68
CA ILE A 198 16.41 -10.41 -11.84
C ILE A 198 15.29 -9.47 -12.26
N MET A 199 14.46 -9.86 -13.23
CA MET A 199 13.31 -9.06 -13.68
C MET A 199 12.30 -8.85 -12.54
N GLY A 200 11.95 -9.91 -11.80
CA GLY A 200 11.05 -9.83 -10.65
C GLY A 200 11.59 -8.90 -9.56
N PHE A 201 12.88 -8.99 -9.21
CA PHE A 201 13.51 -8.10 -8.24
C PHE A 201 13.56 -6.64 -8.72
N ILE A 202 14.05 -6.38 -9.94
CA ILE A 202 14.15 -5.03 -10.51
C ILE A 202 12.78 -4.35 -10.54
N LEU A 203 11.74 -5.05 -10.98
CA LEU A 203 10.39 -4.51 -11.05
C LEU A 203 9.82 -4.22 -9.65
N ASN A 204 9.99 -5.12 -8.67
CA ASN A 204 9.56 -4.86 -7.28
C ASN A 204 10.27 -3.63 -6.70
N VAL A 205 11.60 -3.52 -6.87
CA VAL A 205 12.39 -2.34 -6.49
C VAL A 205 11.90 -1.09 -7.22
N GLY A 206 11.52 -1.21 -8.48
CA GLY A 206 10.94 -0.14 -9.30
C GLY A 206 9.63 0.41 -8.72
N VAL A 207 8.73 -0.44 -8.22
CA VAL A 207 7.50 0.03 -7.57
C VAL A 207 7.83 0.80 -6.30
N ILE A 208 8.72 0.29 -5.44
CA ILE A 208 9.17 1.03 -4.23
C ILE A 208 9.81 2.37 -4.63
N ALA A 209 10.69 2.38 -5.62
CA ALA A 209 11.32 3.59 -6.12
C ALA A 209 10.28 4.63 -6.53
N ILE A 210 9.26 4.26 -7.31
CA ILE A 210 8.17 5.16 -7.70
C ILE A 210 7.48 5.78 -6.48
N VAL A 211 7.18 5.01 -5.43
CA VAL A 211 6.49 5.56 -4.26
C VAL A 211 7.41 6.39 -3.35
N PHE A 212 8.70 6.04 -3.22
CA PHE A 212 9.68 6.90 -2.54
C PHE A 212 9.93 8.22 -3.30
N LEU A 213 10.00 8.18 -4.65
CA LEU A 213 10.08 9.37 -5.49
C LEU A 213 8.81 10.24 -5.31
N MET A 214 7.63 9.62 -5.18
CA MET A 214 6.39 10.32 -4.83
C MET A 214 6.41 10.92 -3.42
N GLY A 215 7.06 10.29 -2.44
CA GLY A 215 7.19 10.82 -1.08
C GLY A 215 8.17 12.00 -0.96
N TYR A 216 9.31 11.95 -1.66
CA TYR A 216 10.43 12.87 -1.41
C TYR A 216 10.85 13.75 -2.58
N TRP A 217 10.75 13.29 -3.84
CA TRP A 217 11.41 13.98 -4.94
C TRP A 217 10.52 15.02 -5.63
N HIS A 218 10.80 16.30 -5.38
CA HIS A 218 10.07 17.41 -6.01
C HIS A 218 10.13 17.38 -7.56
N GLY A 219 11.24 16.91 -8.14
CA GLY A 219 11.37 16.73 -9.59
C GLY A 219 10.39 15.70 -10.15
N PHE A 220 10.08 14.64 -9.39
CA PHE A 220 9.05 13.66 -9.76
C PHE A 220 7.67 14.32 -9.86
N HIS A 221 7.34 15.17 -8.88
CA HIS A 221 6.05 15.87 -8.86
C HIS A 221 5.92 16.77 -10.09
N ILE A 222 6.95 17.55 -10.42
CA ILE A 222 6.96 18.39 -11.63
C ILE A 222 6.80 17.53 -12.90
N PHE A 223 7.51 16.39 -13.00
CA PHE A 223 7.41 15.47 -14.15
C PHE A 223 6.00 14.88 -14.32
N VAL A 224 5.34 14.48 -13.23
CA VAL A 224 3.98 13.96 -13.28
C VAL A 224 2.98 15.07 -13.64
N MET A 225 3.07 16.25 -13.01
CA MET A 225 2.14 17.36 -13.25
C MET A 225 2.27 17.96 -14.67
N GLY A 226 3.49 18.02 -15.21
CA GLY A 226 3.77 18.57 -16.53
C GLY A 226 3.60 17.51 -17.62
N PRO A 227 4.68 16.82 -18.05
CA PRO A 227 4.67 15.80 -19.09
C PRO A 227 3.53 14.77 -19.01
N VAL A 228 3.32 14.13 -17.85
CA VAL A 228 2.35 13.01 -17.77
C VAL A 228 0.91 13.49 -17.90
N VAL A 229 0.48 14.54 -17.18
CA VAL A 229 -0.88 15.09 -17.36
C VAL A 229 -1.10 15.61 -18.78
N SER A 230 -0.11 16.27 -19.40
CA SER A 230 -0.19 16.70 -20.81
C SER A 230 -0.36 15.52 -21.77
N PHE A 231 0.34 14.41 -21.54
CA PHE A 231 0.19 13.18 -22.33
C PHE A 231 -1.19 12.53 -22.13
N LEU A 232 -1.66 12.41 -20.88
CA LEU A 232 -2.98 11.88 -20.55
C LEU A 232 -4.13 12.73 -21.13
N HIS A 233 -3.94 14.05 -21.25
CA HIS A 233 -4.85 14.93 -21.95
C HIS A 233 -4.82 14.71 -23.47
N LYS A 234 -3.62 14.56 -24.07
CA LYS A 234 -3.47 14.27 -25.51
C LYS A 234 -4.17 12.97 -25.95
N ILE A 235 -4.16 11.94 -25.10
CA ILE A 235 -4.91 10.68 -25.31
C ILE A 235 -6.36 10.72 -24.81
N LYS A 236 -6.90 11.91 -24.48
CA LYS A 236 -8.28 12.19 -24.04
C LYS A 236 -8.74 11.47 -22.76
N LEU A 237 -7.81 10.94 -21.95
CA LEU A 237 -8.10 10.38 -20.63
C LEU A 237 -8.34 11.47 -19.58
N VAL A 238 -7.66 12.61 -19.69
CA VAL A 238 -7.88 13.79 -18.84
C VAL A 238 -8.63 14.87 -19.61
N LYS A 239 -9.84 15.21 -19.15
CA LYS A 239 -10.66 16.28 -19.77
C LYS A 239 -10.08 17.67 -19.49
N ASN A 240 -9.83 18.01 -18.22
CA ASN A 240 -9.38 19.33 -17.77
C ASN A 240 -7.98 19.23 -17.14
N PRO A 241 -6.89 19.45 -17.88
CA PRO A 241 -5.53 19.21 -17.40
C PRO A 241 -5.16 20.07 -16.19
N ASP A 242 -5.56 21.34 -16.15
CA ASP A 242 -5.14 22.25 -15.07
C ASP A 242 -5.85 21.97 -13.75
N ARG A 243 -7.16 21.69 -13.78
CA ARG A 243 -7.89 21.18 -12.60
C ARG A 243 -7.33 19.84 -12.12
N THR A 244 -6.86 18.98 -13.02
CA THR A 244 -6.19 17.72 -12.66
C THR A 244 -4.84 17.98 -11.99
N ARG A 245 -4.04 18.93 -12.49
CA ARG A 245 -2.77 19.36 -11.86
C ARG A 245 -3.00 19.92 -10.46
N GLU A 246 -3.99 20.79 -10.29
CA GLU A 246 -4.33 21.38 -8.99
C GLU A 246 -4.76 20.31 -7.97
N ASN A 247 -5.72 19.45 -8.35
CA ASN A 247 -6.17 18.34 -7.52
C ASN A 247 -5.02 17.40 -7.14
N LEU A 248 -4.15 17.05 -8.11
CA LEU A 248 -3.02 16.18 -7.87
C LEU A 248 -1.97 16.86 -6.96
N ARG A 249 -1.76 18.18 -7.08
CA ARG A 249 -0.84 18.95 -6.22
C ARG A 249 -1.31 18.90 -4.77
N ILE A 250 -2.61 19.08 -4.53
CA ILE A 250 -3.22 18.96 -3.19
C ILE A 250 -3.07 17.53 -2.66
N GLN A 251 -3.29 16.50 -3.49
CA GLN A 251 -3.12 15.09 -3.09
C GLN A 251 -1.68 14.74 -2.74
N VAL A 252 -0.71 15.17 -3.56
CA VAL A 252 0.73 14.94 -3.32
C VAL A 252 1.18 15.63 -2.03
N GLU A 253 0.73 16.86 -1.77
CA GLU A 253 1.14 17.58 -0.56
C GLU A 253 0.52 16.98 0.70
N ASN A 254 -0.77 16.61 0.66
CA ASN A 254 -1.40 15.85 1.74
C ASN A 254 -0.69 14.52 1.99
N PHE A 255 -0.35 13.77 0.94
CA PHE A 255 0.39 12.51 1.05
C PHE A 255 1.75 12.70 1.73
N LYS A 256 2.53 13.74 1.39
CA LYS A 256 3.80 14.04 2.08
C LYS A 256 3.63 14.31 3.56
N ILE A 257 2.62 15.09 3.93
CA ILE A 257 2.33 15.45 5.31
C ILE A 257 2.00 14.18 6.12
N GLU A 258 1.11 13.33 5.62
CA GLU A 258 0.74 12.09 6.30
C GLU A 258 1.87 11.05 6.29
N PHE A 259 2.65 10.97 5.21
CA PHE A 259 3.82 10.09 5.15
C PHE A 259 4.90 10.49 6.16
N ARG A 260 5.15 11.79 6.34
CA ARG A 260 6.05 12.30 7.39
C ARG A 260 5.50 12.02 8.80
N ARG A 261 4.20 12.22 9.03
CA ARG A 261 3.53 11.89 10.30
C ARG A 261 3.65 10.40 10.64
N LEU A 262 3.41 9.53 9.67
CA LEU A 262 3.60 8.08 9.81
C LEU A 262 5.04 7.74 10.22
N GLY A 263 6.03 8.34 9.54
CA GLY A 263 7.44 8.16 9.87
C GLY A 263 7.86 8.67 11.26
N THR A 264 7.09 9.58 11.86
CA THR A 264 7.29 10.05 13.24
C THR A 264 6.57 9.18 14.27
N ASN A 265 5.44 8.54 13.91
CA ASN A 265 4.68 7.67 14.80
C ASN A 265 5.27 6.24 14.81
N ILE A 266 6.44 6.09 15.42
CA ILE A 266 7.18 4.83 15.52
C ILE A 266 6.34 3.67 16.11
N PRO A 267 5.55 3.83 17.20
CA PRO A 267 4.72 2.74 17.72
C PRO A 267 3.68 2.23 16.71
N PHE A 268 3.04 3.13 15.96
CA PHE A 268 2.09 2.75 14.92
C PHE A 268 2.80 2.06 13.74
N LEU A 269 3.97 2.57 13.33
CA LEU A 269 4.77 1.94 12.28
C LEU A 269 5.18 0.51 12.67
N ILE A 270 5.63 0.29 13.90
CA ILE A 270 5.96 -1.05 14.43
C ILE A 270 4.72 -1.96 14.39
N LEU A 271 3.56 -1.48 14.86
CA LEU A 271 2.31 -2.26 14.82
C LEU A 271 1.95 -2.71 13.40
N VAL A 272 2.01 -1.81 12.43
CA VAL A 272 1.71 -2.11 11.02
C VAL A 272 2.76 -3.05 10.42
N VAL A 273 4.04 -2.87 10.71
CA VAL A 273 5.12 -3.74 10.22
C VAL A 273 5.00 -5.16 10.78
N VAL A 274 4.75 -5.31 12.08
CA VAL A 274 4.54 -6.62 12.72
C VAL A 274 3.28 -7.30 12.16
N SER A 275 2.20 -6.53 11.96
CA SER A 275 0.96 -7.05 11.37
C SER A 275 1.18 -7.54 9.93
N PHE A 276 1.86 -6.77 9.07
CA PHE A 276 2.18 -7.22 7.73
C PHE A 276 3.12 -8.43 7.71
N SER A 277 4.12 -8.49 8.61
CA SER A 277 5.00 -9.65 8.73
C SER A 277 4.22 -10.91 9.15
N LEU A 278 3.28 -10.79 10.09
CA LEU A 278 2.37 -11.88 10.46
C LEU A 278 1.50 -12.32 9.28
N TYR A 279 0.94 -11.38 8.51
CA TYR A 279 0.19 -11.70 7.29
C TYR A 279 1.05 -12.45 6.25
N MET A 280 2.29 -12.02 6.02
CA MET A 280 3.21 -12.72 5.11
C MET A 280 3.51 -14.14 5.60
N ILE A 281 3.84 -14.30 6.88
CA ILE A 281 4.12 -15.61 7.50
C ILE A 281 2.90 -16.53 7.36
N LEU A 282 1.69 -16.05 7.67
CA LEU A 282 0.45 -16.81 7.49
C LEU A 282 0.24 -17.20 6.02
N LYS A 283 0.27 -16.24 5.09
CA LYS A 283 0.01 -16.51 3.66
C LYS A 283 1.04 -17.47 3.06
N PHE A 284 2.32 -17.28 3.37
CA PHE A 284 3.42 -17.99 2.73
C PHE A 284 3.79 -19.33 3.40
N SER A 285 3.28 -19.62 4.60
CA SER A 285 3.38 -20.96 5.22
C SER A 285 2.26 -21.92 4.82
N ILE A 286 1.24 -21.49 4.05
CA ILE A 286 0.15 -22.37 3.59
C ILE A 286 0.69 -23.65 2.89
N PRO A 287 1.65 -23.59 1.94
CA PRO A 287 2.18 -24.80 1.30
C PRO A 287 2.81 -25.83 2.26
N TYR A 288 3.38 -25.40 3.39
CA TYR A 288 3.88 -26.31 4.43
C TYR A 288 2.74 -27.14 5.05
N PHE A 289 1.65 -26.50 5.45
CA PHE A 289 0.50 -27.20 6.00
C PHE A 289 -0.24 -28.03 4.93
N VAL A 290 -0.25 -27.59 3.67
CA VAL A 290 -0.74 -28.40 2.54
C VAL A 290 0.10 -29.67 2.38
N GLY A 291 1.43 -29.56 2.46
CA GLY A 291 2.32 -30.72 2.45
C GLY A 291 2.06 -31.67 3.62
N LYS A 292 1.81 -31.14 4.83
CA LYS A 292 1.42 -31.96 5.98
C LYS A 292 0.05 -32.62 5.83
N ALA A 293 -0.92 -31.95 5.20
CA ALA A 293 -2.23 -32.52 4.90
C ALA A 293 -2.12 -33.70 3.92
N LEU A 294 -1.26 -33.59 2.90
CA LEU A 294 -1.13 -34.55 1.80
C LEU A 294 -0.07 -35.65 2.02
N GLY A 295 0.57 -35.70 3.19
CA GLY A 295 1.59 -36.70 3.50
C GLY A 295 2.93 -36.51 2.80
N ASN A 296 3.35 -35.26 2.54
CA ASN A 296 4.63 -34.93 1.90
C ASN A 296 5.84 -35.48 2.69
N GLU A 297 6.73 -36.18 1.99
CA GLU A 297 7.89 -36.89 2.56
C GLU A 297 9.22 -36.19 2.28
N SER A 298 9.21 -35.01 1.65
CA SER A 298 10.45 -34.29 1.35
C SER A 298 11.26 -33.96 2.61
N PRO A 299 12.55 -34.37 2.69
CA PRO A 299 13.44 -33.95 3.77
C PRO A 299 13.80 -32.46 3.70
N SER A 300 13.56 -31.81 2.55
CA SER A 300 13.83 -30.39 2.31
C SER A 300 12.62 -29.48 2.58
N ALA A 301 11.54 -30.01 3.16
CA ALA A 301 10.29 -29.27 3.40
C ALA A 301 10.14 -28.74 4.84
N SER A 302 10.89 -27.69 5.20
CA SER A 302 10.65 -26.96 6.46
C SER A 302 9.60 -25.86 6.32
N PHE A 303 9.10 -25.38 7.46
CA PHE A 303 8.15 -24.27 7.54
C PHE A 303 8.70 -22.98 6.88
N TRP A 304 9.98 -22.69 7.08
CA TRP A 304 10.63 -21.51 6.50
C TRP A 304 10.85 -21.64 4.99
N ASP A 305 11.04 -22.86 4.49
CA ASP A 305 11.22 -23.10 3.06
C ASP A 305 9.94 -22.79 2.29
N SER A 306 8.77 -23.16 2.84
CA SER A 306 7.48 -22.73 2.30
C SER A 306 7.38 -21.21 2.23
N ILE A 307 7.83 -20.51 3.28
CA ILE A 307 7.76 -19.04 3.34
C ILE A 307 8.63 -18.42 2.27
N PHE A 308 9.89 -18.85 2.16
CA PHE A 308 10.85 -18.30 1.22
C PHE A 308 10.49 -18.62 -0.25
N LEU A 309 10.03 -19.84 -0.54
CA LEU A 309 9.60 -20.23 -1.89
C LEU A 309 8.29 -19.52 -2.29
N SER A 310 7.29 -19.44 -1.40
CA SER A 310 6.03 -18.72 -1.70
C SER A 310 6.26 -17.22 -1.91
N ASN A 311 7.20 -16.64 -1.18
CA ASN A 311 7.56 -15.24 -1.34
C ASN A 311 8.32 -14.99 -2.65
N TYR A 312 9.29 -15.85 -2.99
CA TYR A 312 9.98 -15.81 -4.28
C TYR A 312 9.01 -15.97 -5.47
N HIS A 313 8.06 -16.89 -5.35
CA HIS A 313 6.92 -17.04 -6.27
C HIS A 313 6.11 -15.73 -6.39
N GLN A 314 5.78 -15.09 -5.27
CA GLN A 314 5.05 -13.82 -5.26
C GLN A 314 5.83 -12.68 -5.94
N MET A 315 7.17 -12.67 -5.84
CA MET A 315 8.02 -11.69 -6.50
C MET A 315 8.07 -11.86 -8.03
N ILE A 316 8.09 -13.09 -8.53
CA ILE A 316 8.02 -13.38 -9.97
C ILE A 316 6.62 -13.07 -10.53
N THR A 317 5.58 -13.55 -9.85
CA THR A 317 4.21 -13.57 -10.40
C THR A 317 3.44 -12.26 -10.18
N GLY A 318 3.76 -11.50 -9.13
CA GLY A 318 2.98 -10.33 -8.69
C GLY A 318 3.00 -9.11 -9.61
N LEU A 319 3.83 -9.13 -10.65
CA LEU A 319 4.06 -8.00 -11.57
C LEU A 319 3.58 -8.27 -13.00
N ILE A 320 3.21 -9.51 -13.29
CA ILE A 320 2.72 -9.88 -14.61
C ILE A 320 1.29 -9.37 -14.73
N PRO A 321 0.94 -8.55 -15.76
CA PRO A 321 -0.34 -7.82 -15.80
C PRO A 321 -1.56 -8.70 -16.15
N LEU A 322 -1.55 -9.98 -15.81
CA LEU A 322 -2.69 -10.87 -15.93
C LEU A 322 -3.63 -10.74 -14.72
N PRO A 323 -4.95 -10.64 -14.92
CA PRO A 323 -5.95 -10.76 -13.85
C PRO A 323 -5.68 -12.01 -12.98
N GLY A 324 -5.48 -11.80 -11.67
CA GLY A 324 -5.20 -12.87 -10.71
C GLY A 324 -3.90 -13.66 -10.92
N SER A 325 -3.01 -13.23 -11.83
CA SER A 325 -1.83 -13.96 -12.31
C SER A 325 -2.09 -15.40 -12.80
N ALA A 326 -3.34 -15.72 -13.16
CA ALA A 326 -3.78 -17.08 -13.48
C ALA A 326 -3.03 -17.68 -14.69
N GLY A 327 -2.79 -18.99 -14.63
CA GLY A 327 -1.93 -19.74 -15.53
C GLY A 327 -0.46 -19.69 -15.10
N ILE A 328 0.10 -18.48 -14.95
CA ILE A 328 1.53 -18.32 -14.62
C ILE A 328 1.79 -18.56 -13.13
N SER A 329 0.86 -18.17 -12.25
CA SER A 329 0.97 -18.44 -10.80
C SER A 329 1.10 -19.94 -10.52
N GLU A 330 0.26 -20.72 -11.19
CA GLU A 330 0.18 -22.17 -11.11
C GLU A 330 1.43 -22.82 -11.72
N PHE A 331 1.86 -22.37 -12.92
CA PHE A 331 3.06 -22.86 -13.58
C PHE A 331 4.35 -22.61 -12.77
N VAL A 332 4.51 -21.40 -12.21
CA VAL A 332 5.67 -21.08 -11.37
C VAL A 332 5.62 -21.85 -10.06
N PHE A 333 4.45 -22.03 -9.44
CA PHE A 333 4.31 -22.83 -8.21
C PHE A 333 4.76 -24.28 -8.45
N TYR A 334 4.22 -24.95 -9.47
CA TYR A 334 4.54 -26.34 -9.78
C TYR A 334 6.05 -26.56 -9.94
N ASN A 335 6.70 -25.79 -10.82
CA ASN A 335 8.12 -25.94 -11.10
C ASN A 335 9.00 -25.57 -9.90
N LEU A 336 8.65 -24.51 -9.17
CA LEU A 336 9.43 -24.03 -8.01
C LEU A 336 9.35 -24.99 -6.83
N PHE A 337 8.17 -25.55 -6.53
CA PHE A 337 7.98 -26.41 -5.37
C PHE A 337 8.30 -27.88 -5.65
N MET A 338 8.24 -28.35 -6.89
CA MET A 338 8.63 -29.73 -7.23
C MET A 338 10.15 -29.89 -7.46
N ASN A 339 10.78 -28.96 -8.19
CA ASN A 339 12.16 -29.10 -8.69
C ASN A 339 12.39 -30.48 -9.37
N GLU A 340 11.81 -30.68 -10.56
CA GLU A 340 11.90 -31.98 -11.28
C GLU A 340 13.36 -32.45 -11.53
N GLY A 341 14.32 -31.53 -11.63
CA GLY A 341 15.74 -31.87 -11.78
C GLY A 341 16.40 -32.43 -10.52
N ASN A 342 15.81 -32.25 -9.33
CA ASN A 342 16.31 -32.80 -8.07
C ASN A 342 15.19 -32.92 -7.01
N LEU A 343 14.44 -34.03 -7.06
CA LEU A 343 13.26 -34.26 -6.19
C LEU A 343 13.57 -34.22 -4.69
N THR A 344 14.78 -34.62 -4.25
CA THR A 344 15.13 -34.60 -2.81
C THR A 344 15.40 -33.18 -2.30
N LYS A 345 15.76 -32.25 -3.18
CA LYS A 345 15.79 -30.80 -2.90
C LYS A 345 14.41 -30.15 -3.07
N GLY A 346 13.51 -30.73 -3.85
CA GLY A 346 12.13 -30.29 -4.04
C GLY A 346 11.38 -30.13 -2.72
N PHE A 347 10.46 -29.17 -2.65
CA PHE A 347 9.62 -28.98 -1.47
C PHE A 347 8.54 -30.06 -1.37
N PHE A 348 7.95 -30.47 -2.49
CA PHE A 348 7.11 -31.66 -2.56
C PHE A 348 7.92 -32.84 -3.10
N CYS A 349 7.87 -33.95 -2.38
CA CYS A 349 8.50 -35.22 -2.73
C CYS A 349 7.66 -36.36 -2.14
N ALA A 350 7.37 -37.37 -2.94
CA ALA A 350 6.78 -38.63 -2.52
C ALA A 350 7.78 -39.76 -2.78
N MET A 351 7.86 -40.71 -1.85
CA MET A 351 8.72 -41.88 -1.96
C MET A 351 7.91 -43.10 -2.42
N MET A 352 8.53 -43.95 -3.22
CA MET A 352 8.10 -45.34 -3.42
C MET A 352 9.27 -46.27 -3.11
N ASP A 353 9.04 -47.28 -2.29
CA ASP A 353 10.05 -48.23 -1.80
C ASP A 353 11.32 -47.57 -1.23
N GLY A 354 11.16 -46.39 -0.61
CA GLY A 354 12.26 -45.61 -0.01
C GLY A 354 13.07 -44.75 -0.99
N VAL A 355 12.67 -44.67 -2.26
CA VAL A 355 13.31 -43.88 -3.31
C VAL A 355 12.35 -42.77 -3.79
N PRO A 356 12.81 -41.55 -4.10
CA PRO A 356 11.96 -40.50 -4.66
C PRO A 356 11.34 -40.93 -6.00
N ASP A 357 10.01 -40.95 -6.09
CA ASP A 357 9.32 -41.25 -7.34
C ASP A 357 8.83 -39.98 -8.04
N VAL A 358 9.05 -39.91 -9.35
CA VAL A 358 8.68 -38.74 -10.17
C VAL A 358 7.16 -38.64 -10.31
N GLY A 359 6.47 -39.75 -10.59
CA GLY A 359 5.02 -39.76 -10.85
C GLY A 359 4.20 -39.37 -9.63
N ALA A 360 4.44 -40.05 -8.51
CA ALA A 360 3.82 -39.75 -7.22
C ALA A 360 4.12 -38.30 -6.77
N THR A 361 5.34 -37.81 -7.02
CA THR A 361 5.69 -36.42 -6.69
C THR A 361 4.95 -35.40 -7.59
N ARG A 362 4.73 -35.69 -8.88
CA ARG A 362 3.90 -34.84 -9.76
C ARG A 362 2.47 -34.75 -9.25
N SER A 363 1.86 -35.91 -8.95
CA SER A 363 0.51 -36.01 -8.41
C SER A 363 0.37 -35.29 -7.06
N LEU A 364 1.34 -35.45 -6.16
CA LEU A 364 1.41 -34.73 -4.88
C LEU A 364 1.50 -33.21 -5.07
N CYS A 365 2.41 -32.73 -5.94
CA CYS A 365 2.59 -31.31 -6.20
C CYS A 365 1.37 -30.67 -6.86
N ARG A 366 0.73 -31.37 -7.82
CA ARG A 366 -0.51 -30.96 -8.47
C ARG A 366 -1.68 -30.91 -7.47
N SER A 367 -1.81 -31.90 -6.60
CA SER A 367 -2.79 -31.89 -5.48
C SER A 367 -2.56 -30.70 -4.53
N ALA A 368 -1.30 -30.44 -4.17
CA ALA A 368 -0.94 -29.33 -3.32
C ALA A 368 -1.26 -27.97 -3.96
N LEU A 369 -1.01 -27.83 -5.26
CA LEU A 369 -1.34 -26.64 -6.05
C LEU A 369 -2.85 -26.39 -6.07
N VAL A 370 -3.68 -27.43 -6.21
CA VAL A 370 -5.15 -27.29 -6.17
C VAL A 370 -5.63 -26.76 -4.82
N ILE A 371 -5.17 -27.32 -3.69
CA ILE A 371 -5.53 -26.83 -2.35
C ILE A 371 -5.01 -25.40 -2.14
N TRP A 372 -3.72 -25.16 -2.39
CA TRP A 372 -3.09 -23.85 -2.24
C TRP A 372 -3.81 -22.78 -3.04
N ARG A 373 -4.13 -23.04 -4.32
CA ARG A 373 -4.81 -22.06 -5.19
C ARG A 373 -6.26 -21.83 -4.78
N SER A 374 -6.93 -22.88 -4.33
CA SER A 374 -8.30 -22.79 -3.80
C SER A 374 -8.37 -21.83 -2.60
N VAL A 375 -7.45 -21.98 -1.66
CA VAL A 375 -7.43 -21.22 -0.40
C VAL A 375 -6.82 -19.83 -0.56
N THR A 376 -5.80 -19.65 -1.40
CA THR A 376 -5.13 -18.35 -1.58
C THR A 376 -5.80 -17.45 -2.62
N PHE A 377 -6.64 -17.99 -3.51
CA PHE A 377 -7.23 -17.24 -4.60
C PHE A 377 -8.73 -17.52 -4.82
N VAL A 378 -9.14 -18.77 -5.06
CA VAL A 378 -10.53 -19.07 -5.49
C VAL A 378 -11.57 -18.74 -4.42
N ILE A 379 -11.41 -19.28 -3.21
CA ILE A 379 -12.33 -19.04 -2.09
C ILE A 379 -12.31 -17.54 -1.68
N PRO A 380 -11.14 -16.88 -1.51
CA PRO A 380 -11.09 -15.43 -1.32
C PRO A 380 -11.78 -14.64 -2.43
N LEU A 381 -11.62 -15.00 -3.71
CA LEU A 381 -12.27 -14.31 -4.83
C LEU A 381 -13.80 -14.39 -4.74
N LEU A 382 -14.35 -15.56 -4.40
CA LEU A 382 -15.80 -15.77 -4.28
C LEU A 382 -16.38 -14.99 -3.08
N ILE A 383 -15.75 -15.08 -1.91
CA ILE A 383 -16.15 -14.32 -0.72
C ILE A 383 -16.06 -12.81 -0.98
N ALA A 384 -14.94 -12.36 -1.56
CA ALA A 384 -14.70 -10.96 -1.87
C ALA A 384 -15.68 -10.42 -2.92
N GLY A 385 -16.02 -11.23 -3.93
CA GLY A 385 -17.03 -10.90 -4.94
C GLY A 385 -18.44 -10.79 -4.35
N PHE A 386 -18.81 -11.69 -3.42
CA PHE A 386 -20.06 -11.59 -2.68
C PHE A 386 -20.11 -10.30 -1.85
N VAL A 387 -19.07 -10.00 -1.07
CA VAL A 387 -18.98 -8.74 -0.30
C VAL A 387 -19.07 -7.52 -1.23
N ALA A 388 -18.34 -7.49 -2.34
CA ALA A 388 -18.37 -6.37 -3.28
C ALA A 388 -19.72 -6.19 -4.01
N ALA A 389 -20.51 -7.25 -4.18
CA ALA A 389 -21.83 -7.19 -4.79
C ALA A 389 -22.92 -6.70 -3.81
N PHE A 390 -22.86 -7.14 -2.55
CA PHE A 390 -23.92 -6.89 -1.56
C PHE A 390 -23.60 -5.78 -0.55
N TYR A 391 -22.34 -5.40 -0.35
CA TYR A 391 -21.97 -4.35 0.60
C TYR A 391 -22.48 -2.97 0.16
N ARG A 392 -23.43 -2.44 0.93
CA ARG A 392 -23.92 -1.06 0.81
C ARG A 392 -23.61 -0.33 2.12
N SER A 393 -22.76 0.68 2.06
CA SER A 393 -22.55 1.63 3.14
C SER A 393 -23.77 2.55 3.28
N SER A 394 -24.47 2.53 4.42
CA SER A 394 -25.60 3.44 4.67
C SER A 394 -25.12 4.91 4.72
N PRO A 395 -25.81 5.84 4.03
CA PRO A 395 -25.57 7.29 4.14
C PRO A 395 -25.72 7.86 5.55
N GLU A 396 -26.37 7.17 6.49
CA GLU A 396 -26.46 7.60 7.89
C GLU A 396 -25.07 7.81 8.53
N ASN A 397 -24.05 7.06 8.10
CA ASN A 397 -22.69 7.28 8.58
C ASN A 397 -22.17 8.67 8.16
N GLU A 398 -22.53 9.14 6.97
CA GLU A 398 -22.13 10.45 6.45
C GLU A 398 -22.66 11.57 7.35
N ALA A 399 -23.91 11.47 7.82
CA ALA A 399 -24.48 12.36 8.84
C ALA A 399 -23.80 12.20 10.22
N HIS A 400 -23.52 10.96 10.64
CA HIS A 400 -22.93 10.68 11.95
C HIS A 400 -21.46 11.14 12.09
N PHE A 401 -20.76 11.27 10.96
CA PHE A 401 -19.43 11.87 10.83
C PHE A 401 -19.48 13.37 10.54
N ALA A 402 -20.46 13.87 9.78
CA ALA A 402 -20.67 15.32 9.58
C ALA A 402 -20.93 16.04 10.92
N GLY A 403 -21.72 15.44 11.82
CA GLY A 403 -21.92 15.95 13.18
C GLY A 403 -20.70 15.85 14.11
N ALA A 404 -19.59 15.27 13.65
CA ALA A 404 -18.31 15.19 14.37
C ALA A 404 -17.22 16.08 13.76
N ILE A 405 -17.56 16.92 12.76
CA ILE A 405 -16.69 17.97 12.25
C ILE A 405 -16.67 19.09 13.31
N PRO A 406 -15.55 19.39 14.00
CA PRO A 406 -15.44 20.66 14.70
C PRO A 406 -15.62 21.75 13.65
N ASN A 407 -16.59 22.65 13.90
CA ASN A 407 -17.12 23.69 13.01
C ASN A 407 -16.11 24.12 11.93
N ARG A 408 -16.55 24.31 10.67
CA ARG A 408 -15.69 24.74 9.56
C ARG A 408 -14.82 25.97 9.91
N GLN A 409 -15.30 26.83 10.81
CA GLN A 409 -14.55 27.93 11.42
C GLN A 409 -13.35 27.48 12.28
N THR A 410 -13.47 26.41 13.07
CA THR A 410 -12.42 25.82 13.93
C THR A 410 -11.30 25.13 13.14
N PHE A 411 -11.62 24.46 12.01
CA PHE A 411 -10.57 23.93 11.14
C PHE A 411 -9.85 25.06 10.37
N VAL A 412 -10.59 26.09 9.95
CA VAL A 412 -10.00 27.31 9.36
C VAL A 412 -9.22 28.12 10.38
N SER A 413 -9.61 28.16 11.66
CA SER A 413 -8.84 28.82 12.72
C SER A 413 -7.57 28.04 13.04
N LEU A 414 -7.63 26.71 13.18
CA LEU A 414 -6.43 25.87 13.33
C LEU A 414 -5.49 25.98 12.12
N GLN A 415 -6.03 26.06 10.89
CA GLN A 415 -5.22 26.33 9.71
C GLN A 415 -4.64 27.75 9.68
N LYS A 416 -5.36 28.77 10.20
CA LYS A 416 -4.86 30.14 10.36
C LYS A 416 -3.78 30.22 11.43
N GLU A 417 -3.99 29.68 12.63
CA GLU A 417 -2.98 29.58 13.68
C GLU A 417 -1.74 28.85 13.16
N THR A 418 -1.92 27.73 12.44
CA THR A 418 -0.80 27.03 11.80
C THR A 418 -0.15 27.86 10.68
N TYR A 419 -0.87 28.77 10.03
CA TYR A 419 -0.33 29.66 8.99
C TYR A 419 0.39 30.87 9.59
N GLU A 420 -0.12 31.42 10.68
CA GLU A 420 0.46 32.51 11.46
C GLU A 420 1.73 32.03 12.17
N GLN A 421 1.69 30.86 12.84
CA GLN A 421 2.89 30.20 13.38
C GLN A 421 3.92 29.91 12.27
N ARG A 422 3.51 29.40 11.11
CA ARG A 422 4.42 29.23 9.95
C ARG A 422 4.94 30.56 9.41
N TYR A 423 4.16 31.64 9.47
CA TYR A 423 4.60 32.95 9.03
C TYR A 423 5.63 33.54 9.99
N GLU A 424 5.45 33.39 11.31
CA GLU A 424 6.42 33.76 12.33
C GLU A 424 7.67 32.88 12.30
N GLU A 425 7.55 31.56 12.14
CA GLU A 425 8.68 30.65 11.93
C GLU A 425 9.44 31.00 10.65
N VAL A 426 8.76 31.25 9.53
CA VAL A 426 9.43 31.63 8.27
C VAL A 426 10.02 33.04 8.36
N ALA A 427 9.35 34.00 9.01
CA ALA A 427 9.87 35.35 9.22
C ALA A 427 11.13 35.31 10.09
N SER A 428 11.10 34.60 11.23
CA SER A 428 12.26 34.43 12.11
C SER A 428 13.39 33.62 11.47
N LEU A 429 13.11 32.61 10.64
CA LEU A 429 14.10 31.91 9.81
C LEU A 429 14.70 32.83 8.73
N VAL A 430 13.91 33.69 8.09
CA VAL A 430 14.39 34.68 7.13
C VAL A 430 15.24 35.75 7.82
N GLU A 431 14.84 36.20 9.01
CA GLU A 431 15.56 37.20 9.80
C GLU A 431 16.88 36.65 10.36
N THR A 432 16.89 35.44 10.95
CA THR A 432 18.12 34.76 11.37
C THR A 432 19.04 34.40 10.20
N SER A 433 18.49 33.99 9.04
CA SER A 433 19.31 33.75 7.84
C SER A 433 19.96 35.03 7.32
N ARG A 434 19.25 36.18 7.33
CA ARG A 434 19.81 37.50 6.99
C ARG A 434 20.92 37.92 7.97
N LEU A 435 20.68 37.79 9.28
CA LEU A 435 21.66 38.12 10.31
C LEU A 435 22.93 37.27 10.23
N SER A 436 22.83 36.01 9.77
CA SER A 436 23.96 35.07 9.77
C SER A 436 25.17 35.54 8.95
N ARG A 437 24.96 36.11 7.75
CA ARG A 437 26.08 36.38 6.83
C ARG A 437 26.77 37.71 7.12
N GLU A 438 26.01 38.76 7.42
CA GLU A 438 26.56 40.08 7.72
C GLU A 438 27.21 40.14 9.12
N ALA A 439 26.64 39.50 10.14
CA ALA A 439 27.26 39.45 11.47
C ALA A 439 28.57 38.64 11.49
N ILE A 440 28.67 37.57 10.68
CA ILE A 440 29.91 36.81 10.50
C ILE A 440 30.96 37.67 9.76
N LEU A 441 30.59 38.33 8.66
CA LEU A 441 31.49 39.22 7.92
C LEU A 441 31.93 40.45 8.75
N ALA A 442 31.07 40.97 9.63
CA ALA A 442 31.41 42.04 10.56
C ALA A 442 32.38 41.59 11.66
N LYS A 443 32.25 40.36 12.16
CA LYS A 443 33.20 39.76 13.14
C LYS A 443 34.54 39.37 12.52
N LEU A 444 34.59 39.08 11.22
CA LEU A 444 35.82 38.71 10.49
C LEU A 444 36.65 39.92 10.02
N LYS A 445 36.13 41.15 10.08
CA LYS A 445 36.94 42.36 9.80
C LYS A 445 37.90 42.64 10.95
N PRO A 446 39.23 42.69 10.72
CA PRO A 446 40.19 42.97 11.79
C PRO A 446 40.00 44.40 12.33
N LYS A 447 39.75 44.53 13.64
CA LYS A 447 39.64 45.83 14.30
C LYS A 447 40.96 46.59 14.20
N LYS A 448 40.95 47.75 13.54
CA LYS A 448 42.08 48.70 13.57
C LYS A 448 42.36 49.11 15.02
N LYS A 449 43.61 48.97 15.46
CA LYS A 449 44.08 49.54 16.74
C LYS A 449 43.91 51.07 16.71
N LYS A 450 43.32 51.64 17.76
CA LYS A 450 43.55 53.03 18.20
C LYS A 450 44.00 53.05 19.66
N ALA A 451 44.63 54.16 20.05
CA ALA A 451 45.66 54.19 21.08
C ALA A 451 45.16 54.26 22.54
N LYS A 452 46.14 54.21 23.44
CA LYS A 452 46.07 54.32 24.91
C LYS A 452 45.62 55.70 25.42
N ASP A 453 45.49 55.76 26.75
CA ASP A 453 45.35 56.93 27.66
C ASP A 453 43.93 57.54 27.77
N LYS A 454 43.40 57.90 28.96
CA LYS A 454 43.89 57.84 30.37
C LYS A 454 42.67 57.77 31.33
N LYS A 455 42.85 57.25 32.56
CA LYS A 455 41.86 57.37 33.67
C LYS A 455 41.97 58.74 34.37
N PRO A 456 40.88 59.23 35.01
CA PRO A 456 40.90 59.29 36.49
C PRO A 456 39.63 58.70 37.17
N ARG A 457 39.35 59.08 38.43
CA ARG A 457 38.64 58.32 39.48
C ARG A 457 37.10 58.49 39.56
N LYS A 458 36.47 57.59 40.32
CA LYS A 458 35.14 57.71 40.95
C LYS A 458 35.06 58.89 41.92
N ASP A 459 33.85 59.38 42.18
CA ASP A 459 33.26 59.52 43.52
C ASP A 459 31.70 59.46 43.45
N SER A 460 31.02 59.46 44.59
CA SER A 460 29.57 59.14 44.77
C SER A 460 28.71 60.40 45.07
N PRO A 461 27.39 60.35 45.41
CA PRO A 461 26.41 61.15 44.68
C PRO A 461 25.71 62.27 45.49
N ALA A 462 24.75 62.91 44.80
CA ALA A 462 23.75 63.90 45.24
C ALA A 462 24.18 65.38 45.20
N ASP A 463 23.41 66.17 44.43
CA ASP A 463 22.77 67.37 44.95
C ASP A 463 21.42 67.59 44.25
N ILE A 464 20.45 68.17 44.97
CA ILE A 464 19.08 68.42 44.54
C ILE A 464 18.85 69.93 44.57
N SER A 465 18.77 70.60 43.41
CA SER A 465 18.18 71.95 43.37
C SER A 465 17.63 72.33 42.00
N LYS A 466 16.39 72.87 42.01
CA LYS A 466 15.73 73.70 40.97
C LYS A 466 15.36 73.02 39.64
N GLN A 467 14.34 73.40 38.87
CA GLN A 467 13.11 74.24 38.96
C GLN A 467 12.32 73.91 37.66
N ASP A 468 10.99 73.96 37.51
CA ASP A 468 9.85 74.32 38.38
C ASP A 468 8.59 73.48 38.00
N TYR A 469 7.36 73.97 38.19
CA TYR A 469 6.06 73.28 38.05
C TYR A 469 5.34 73.55 36.72
N ASP A 470 4.42 72.64 36.33
CA ASP A 470 2.98 72.96 36.15
C ASP A 470 2.12 71.68 36.11
N GLU A 471 0.82 71.84 36.42
CA GLU A 471 -0.17 70.81 36.81
C GLU A 471 -0.74 70.04 35.57
N VAL A 472 -1.54 68.95 35.66
CA VAL A 472 -2.92 68.89 36.20
C VAL A 472 -3.28 67.51 36.78
N ILE A 473 -3.84 67.60 37.98
CA ILE A 473 -4.74 66.75 38.77
C ILE A 473 -5.49 65.60 38.04
N LEU A 474 -5.57 64.45 38.72
CA LEU A 474 -6.66 63.46 38.59
C LEU A 474 -7.47 63.51 39.89
N ASP A 475 -8.78 63.74 39.80
CA ASP A 475 -9.68 63.86 40.94
C ASP A 475 -9.87 62.52 41.69
N ASP A 476 -9.95 62.61 43.03
CA ASP A 476 -10.94 62.05 43.97
C ASP A 476 -11.69 60.73 43.65
N LEU A 477 -12.19 59.87 44.57
CA LEU A 477 -12.16 59.59 46.04
C LEU A 477 -12.93 58.23 46.18
N GLU A 478 -12.90 57.38 47.23
CA GLU A 478 -12.25 57.32 48.55
C GLU A 478 -12.15 55.82 48.98
N ASP A 479 -11.31 55.49 49.95
CA ASP A 479 -11.48 54.46 51.01
C ASP A 479 -12.43 53.23 50.80
N LYS A 480 -11.85 52.04 50.56
CA LYS A 480 -11.56 51.02 51.61
C LYS A 480 -10.93 49.72 51.12
#